data_AF-A0A059NZG4-F1
#
_entry.id   AF-A0A059NZG4-F1
#
_cell.length_a   1.000
_cell.length_b   1.000
_cell.length_c   1.000
_cell.angle_alpha   90.00
_cell.angle_beta   90.00
_cell.angle_gamma   90.00
#
_symmetry.space_group_name_H-M   'P 1'
#
loop_
_entity.id
_entity.type
_entity.pdbx_description
1 polymer ?
#
loop_
_entity_poly.entity_id
_entity_poly.type
_entity_poly.pdbx_seq_one_letter_code
_entity_poly.pdbx_strand_id
1 'polypeptide(L)'
;MKNKRLKEARIQANMSQTELSEYLGYKGKQSVANWENGYSTPTLKVAICLAEVLGKNVHYLFGYKVQDSHTKNEKLKSNERKEMI
;
A
#
# COMPACT_ATOMS: atom_id res chain seq x y z
N MET A 1 8.97 0.63 5.08
CA MET A 1 9.71 -0.65 4.89
C MET A 1 9.32 -1.22 3.54
N LYS A 2 10.29 -1.64 2.72
CA LYS A 2 10.02 -2.16 1.37
C LYS A 2 9.23 -3.48 1.40
N ASN A 3 8.24 -3.62 0.52
CA ASN A 3 7.48 -4.85 0.31
C ASN A 3 8.17 -5.72 -0.76
N LYS A 4 9.14 -6.53 -0.32
CA LYS A 4 9.91 -7.41 -1.21
C LYS A 4 9.05 -8.52 -1.83
N ARG A 5 8.09 -9.06 -1.07
CA ARG A 5 7.22 -10.17 -1.51
C ARG A 5 6.33 -9.77 -2.68
N LEU A 6 5.76 -8.56 -2.65
CA LEU A 6 5.00 -8.02 -3.78
C LEU A 6 5.87 -7.90 -5.03
N LYS A 7 7.09 -7.35 -4.89
CA LYS A 7 8.02 -7.20 -6.01
C LYS A 7 8.42 -8.55 -6.62
N GLU A 8 8.74 -9.52 -5.78
CA GLU A 8 9.12 -10.88 -6.20
C GLU A 8 7.96 -11.58 -6.92
N ALA A 9 6.73 -11.48 -6.38
CA ALA A 9 5.55 -12.06 -7.01
C ALA A 9 5.28 -11.45 -8.40
N ARG A 10 5.43 -10.12 -8.53
CA ARG A 10 5.31 -9.44 -9.84
C ARG A 10 6.35 -9.93 -10.84
N ILE A 11 7.61 -10.07 -10.42
CA ILE A 11 8.68 -10.55 -11.30
C ILE A 11 8.45 -12.01 -11.69
N GLN A 12 7.98 -12.86 -10.78
CA GLN A 12 7.60 -14.26 -11.07
C GLN A 12 6.45 -14.35 -12.08
N ALA A 13 5.54 -13.38 -12.08
CA ALA A 13 4.48 -13.24 -13.08
C ALA A 13 4.96 -12.63 -14.41
N ASN A 14 6.26 -12.36 -14.57
CA ASN A 14 6.87 -11.71 -15.74
C ASN A 14 6.25 -10.35 -16.10
N MET A 15 5.78 -9.59 -15.12
CA MET A 15 5.20 -8.26 -15.34
C MET A 15 6.15 -7.17 -14.90
N SER A 16 6.23 -6.07 -15.65
CA SER A 16 6.79 -4.80 -15.20
C SER A 16 5.84 -4.09 -14.22
N GLN A 17 6.35 -3.09 -13.49
CA GLN A 17 5.50 -2.27 -12.63
C GLN A 17 4.41 -1.52 -13.41
N THR A 18 4.72 -1.11 -14.65
CA THR A 18 3.76 -0.45 -15.53
C THR A 18 2.65 -1.41 -15.96
N GLU A 19 3.00 -2.59 -16.46
CA GLU A 19 2.02 -3.59 -16.92
C GLU A 19 1.07 -4.03 -15.79
N LEU A 20 1.60 -4.28 -14.59
CA LEU A 20 0.75 -4.63 -13.44
C LEU A 20 -0.19 -3.48 -13.06
N SER A 21 0.28 -2.24 -13.14
CA SER A 21 -0.51 -1.05 -12.81
C SER A 21 -1.63 -0.84 -13.84
N GLU A 22 -1.30 -0.97 -15.13
CA GLU A 22 -2.25 -0.86 -16.25
C GLU A 22 -3.30 -1.96 -16.22
N TYR A 23 -2.89 -3.21 -15.88
CA TYR A 23 -3.83 -4.31 -15.66
C TYR A 23 -4.88 -3.99 -14.59
N LEU A 24 -4.48 -3.25 -13.55
CA LEU A 24 -5.35 -2.82 -12.46
C LEU A 24 -6.13 -1.52 -12.77
N GLY A 25 -6.01 -0.99 -13.99
CA GLY A 25 -6.71 0.23 -14.43
C GLY A 25 -6.04 1.54 -14.00
N TYR A 26 -4.80 1.50 -13.53
CA TYR A 26 -4.02 2.70 -13.19
C TYR A 26 -3.14 3.15 -14.37
N LYS A 27 -2.74 4.42 -14.36
CA LYS A 27 -1.83 4.98 -15.36
C LYS A 27 -0.38 4.94 -14.85
N GLY A 28 0.51 4.32 -15.63
CA GLY A 28 1.96 4.28 -15.35
C GLY A 28 2.33 3.47 -14.10
N LYS A 29 3.62 3.45 -13.74
CA LYS A 29 4.17 2.56 -12.68
C LYS A 29 4.00 3.02 -11.23
N GLN A 30 3.54 4.25 -10.98
CA GLN A 30 3.73 4.91 -9.68
C GLN A 30 3.04 4.18 -8.52
N SER A 31 1.81 3.69 -8.71
CA SER A 31 1.06 2.98 -7.68
C SER A 31 1.78 1.73 -7.21
N VAL A 32 2.17 0.86 -8.15
CA VAL A 32 2.91 -0.37 -7.86
C VAL A 32 4.27 -0.07 -7.24
N ALA A 33 4.99 0.93 -7.76
CA ALA A 33 6.28 1.34 -7.20
C ALA A 33 6.14 1.82 -5.74
N ASN A 34 5.08 2.55 -5.41
CA ASN A 34 4.81 3.00 -4.05
C ASN A 34 4.52 1.83 -3.11
N TRP A 35 3.75 0.83 -3.54
CA TRP A 35 3.45 -0.35 -2.73
C TRP A 35 4.70 -1.22 -2.51
N GLU A 36 5.52 -1.43 -3.53
CA GLU A 36 6.77 -2.19 -3.43
C GLU A 36 7.82 -1.51 -2.53
N ASN A 37 7.85 -0.18 -2.52
CA ASN A 37 8.76 0.58 -1.65
C ASN A 37 8.17 0.85 -0.25
N GLY A 38 6.87 0.59 -0.07
CA GLY A 38 6.15 0.83 1.18
C GLY A 38 5.88 2.31 1.46
N TYR A 39 5.79 3.14 0.42
CA TYR A 39 5.36 4.55 0.52
C TYR A 39 3.84 4.67 0.72
N SER A 40 3.08 3.70 0.22
CA SER A 40 1.65 3.61 0.45
C SER A 40 1.21 2.15 0.47
N THR A 41 -0.05 1.93 0.86
CA THR A 41 -0.71 0.62 0.81
C THR A 41 -1.87 0.67 -0.18
N PRO A 42 -2.12 -0.41 -0.96
CA PRO A 42 -3.31 -0.50 -1.79
C PRO A 42 -4.56 -0.59 -0.90
N THR A 43 -5.74 -0.28 -1.47
CA THR A 43 -7.01 -0.57 -0.81
C THR A 43 -7.22 -2.08 -0.74
N LEU A 44 -8.11 -2.56 0.14
CA LEU A 44 -8.42 -3.99 0.25
C LEU A 44 -8.85 -4.59 -1.10
N LYS A 45 -9.71 -3.89 -1.84
CA LYS A 45 -10.16 -4.33 -3.18
C LYS A 45 -8.98 -4.53 -4.13
N VAL A 46 -8.04 -3.58 -4.16
CA VAL A 46 -6.85 -3.66 -5.02
C VAL A 46 -5.88 -4.74 -4.55
N ALA A 47 -5.75 -4.93 -3.23
CA ALA A 47 -4.92 -6.00 -2.66
C ALA A 47 -5.44 -7.40 -3.05
N ILE A 48 -6.76 -7.59 -3.10
CA ILE A 48 -7.40 -8.82 -3.59
C ILE A 48 -7.12 -9.02 -5.08
N CYS A 49 -7.31 -8.00 -5.92
CA CYS A 49 -6.98 -8.11 -7.34
C CYS A 49 -5.49 -8.40 -7.59
N LEU A 50 -4.59 -7.80 -6.81
CA LEU A 50 -3.16 -8.10 -6.86
C LEU A 50 -2.88 -9.58 -6.55
N ALA A 51 -3.56 -10.14 -5.55
CA ALA A 51 -3.44 -11.55 -5.20
C ALA A 51 -3.89 -12.47 -6.34
N GLU A 52 -5.03 -12.16 -6.97
CA GLU A 52 -5.56 -12.90 -8.12
C GLU A 52 -4.61 -12.86 -9.32
N VAL A 53 -4.18 -11.66 -9.72
CA VAL A 53 -3.30 -11.45 -10.89
C VAL A 53 -1.94 -12.12 -10.70
N LEU A 54 -1.38 -12.06 -9.50
CA LEU A 54 -0.06 -12.60 -9.21
C LEU A 54 -0.10 -14.08 -8.77
N GLY A 55 -1.29 -14.69 -8.68
CA GLY A 55 -1.46 -16.06 -8.21
C GLY A 55 -0.92 -16.31 -6.80
N LYS A 56 -1.01 -15.30 -5.91
CA LYS A 56 -0.54 -15.37 -4.52
C LYS A 56 -1.68 -15.07 -3.56
N ASN A 57 -1.51 -15.43 -2.29
CA ASN A 57 -2.44 -15.00 -1.26
C ASN A 57 -2.17 -13.54 -0.84
N VAL A 58 -3.20 -12.77 -0.50
CA VAL A 58 -3.07 -11.39 0.04
C VAL A 58 -2.14 -11.37 1.27
N HIS A 59 -2.26 -12.36 2.15
CA HIS A 59 -1.39 -12.53 3.31
C HIS A 59 0.08 -12.69 2.91
N TYR A 60 0.37 -13.44 1.85
CA TYR A 60 1.73 -13.57 1.34
C TYR A 60 2.26 -12.22 0.88
N LEU A 61 1.48 -11.47 0.08
CA LEU A 61 1.90 -10.22 -0.52
C LEU A 61 2.13 -9.09 0.49
N PHE A 62 1.35 -9.02 1.58
CA PHE A 62 1.37 -7.86 2.50
C PHE A 62 1.76 -8.19 3.95
N GLY A 63 1.75 -9.47 4.34
CA GLY A 63 2.06 -9.92 5.70
C GLY A 63 1.03 -9.49 6.75
N TYR A 64 1.29 -9.80 8.02
CA TYR A 64 0.57 -9.21 9.16
C TYR A 64 1.25 -7.90 9.52
N LYS A 65 0.62 -6.78 9.18
CA LYS A 65 0.82 -5.53 9.89
C LYS A 65 -0.53 -5.15 10.47
N VAL A 66 -0.70 -5.39 11.77
CA VAL A 66 -1.80 -4.78 12.52
C VAL A 66 -1.64 -3.28 12.32
N GLN A 67 -2.70 -2.64 11.90
CA GLN A 67 -2.72 -1.21 11.65
C GLN A 67 -2.36 -0.52 12.98
N ASP A 68 -1.20 0.13 13.08
CA ASP A 68 -0.95 1.05 14.18
C ASP A 68 -1.94 2.20 13.98
N SER A 69 -3.00 2.21 14.80
CA SER A 69 -4.14 3.11 14.69
C SER A 69 -3.70 4.54 14.38
N HIS A 70 -4.01 5.03 13.18
CA HIS A 70 -3.89 6.45 12.86
C HIS A 70 -5.19 7.15 13.19
N THR A 71 -5.42 7.42 14.48
CA THR A 71 -6.37 8.45 14.88
C THR A 71 -5.68 9.80 14.75
N LYS A 72 -6.21 10.72 13.92
CA LYS A 72 -5.77 12.11 13.92
C LYS A 72 -5.99 12.67 15.33
N ASN A 73 -4.90 12.91 16.07
CA ASN A 73 -4.97 13.47 17.40
C ASN A 73 -5.20 14.99 17.30
N GLU A 74 -6.41 15.41 16.89
CA GLU A 74 -6.78 16.84 16.82
C GLU A 74 -6.85 17.51 18.20
N LYS A 75 -6.75 16.74 19.30
CA LYS A 75 -6.87 17.25 20.67
C LYS A 75 -5.66 18.02 21.20
N LEU A 76 -4.53 18.07 20.49
CA LEU A 76 -3.34 18.80 20.95
C LEU A 76 -3.33 20.29 20.56
N LYS A 77 -4.06 20.70 19.52
CA LYS A 77 -4.07 22.11 19.08
C LYS A 77 -5.08 23.00 19.82
N SER A 78 -6.03 22.42 20.55
CA SER A 78 -7.03 23.18 21.30
C SER A 78 -6.53 23.71 22.65
N ASN A 79 -5.48 23.10 23.21
CA ASN A 79 -4.97 23.49 24.53
C ASN A 79 -4.00 24.69 24.45
N GLU A 80 -3.20 24.82 23.39
CA GLU A 80 -2.29 25.96 23.21
C GLU A 80 -3.00 27.29 22.93
N ARG A 81 -4.23 27.26 22.39
CA ARG A 81 -5.03 28.48 22.18
C ARG A 81 -5.73 29.01 23.42
N LYS A 82 -5.88 28.18 24.47
CA LYS A 82 -6.54 28.60 25.72
C LYS A 82 -5.59 29.27 26.71
N GLU A 83 -4.27 29.12 26.55
CA GLU A 83 -3.28 29.75 27.44
C GLU A 83 -2.72 31.08 26.91
N MET A 84 -3.22 31.57 25.76
CA MET A 84 -2.89 32.89 25.20
C MET A 84 -4.02 33.92 25.30
N ILE A 85 -5.02 33.69 26.17
CA ILE A 85 -6.08 34.64 26.51
C ILE A 85 -6.12 34.76 28.04
#